data_AF-A0A1M7QZV7-F1
#
_entry.id   AF-A0A1M7QZV7-F1
#
_cell.length_a   1.000
_cell.length_b   1.000
_cell.length_c   1.000
_cell.angle_alpha   90.00
_cell.angle_beta   90.00
_cell.angle_gamma   90.00
#
_symmetry.space_group_name_H-M   'P 1'
#
loop_
_entity.id
_entity.type
_entity.pdbx_description
1 polymer ?
#
loop_
_entity_poly.entity_id
_entity_poly.type
_entity_poly.pdbx_seq_one_letter_code
_entity_poly.pdbx_strand_id
1 'polypeptide(L)'
;MTVTLRAPNPYDFTPEELAEAAALIRDAAPSLDVNVLDHTENGYGVDAGETLDLLVNSAAPAVMGVAVQAAVDWMRGRLRRERDEHPELPPRQRTVPVLHGPNGEVLSRVTVDDDETEPQSLLSFRT
;
A
#
# COMPACT_ATOMS: atom_id res chain seq x y z
N MET A 1 14.32 -6.92 9.75
CA MET A 1 13.07 -7.35 9.12
C MET A 1 12.82 -6.38 8.00
N THR A 2 12.75 -6.84 6.75
CA THR A 2 12.71 -5.93 5.60
C THR A 2 11.37 -6.00 4.90
N VAL A 3 10.78 -4.84 4.66
CA VAL A 3 9.60 -4.65 3.82
C VAL A 3 10.00 -3.76 2.65
N THR A 4 9.63 -4.18 1.45
CA THR A 4 9.82 -3.37 0.25
C THR A 4 8.47 -2.87 -0.23
N LEU A 5 8.30 -1.56 -0.34
CA LEU A 5 7.15 -0.93 -0.98
C LEU A 5 7.39 -0.91 -2.49
N ARG A 6 6.34 -1.25 -3.25
CA ARG A 6 6.36 -1.18 -4.71
C ARG A 6 5.00 -0.73 -5.22
N ALA A 7 4.99 0.12 -6.25
CA ALA A 7 3.83 0.32 -7.11
C ALA A 7 3.95 -0.61 -8.33
N PRO A 8 3.03 -1.57 -8.55
CA PRO A 8 3.06 -2.43 -9.74
C PRO A 8 2.92 -1.64 -11.04
N ASN A 9 2.16 -0.55 -11.02
CA ASN A 9 2.08 0.41 -12.11
C ASN A 9 2.82 1.70 -11.68
N PRO A 10 3.90 2.10 -12.37
CA PRO A 10 4.71 3.26 -11.99
C PRO A 10 3.97 4.60 -12.11
N TYR A 11 2.78 4.61 -12.73
CA TYR A 11 1.95 5.80 -12.86
C TYR A 11 0.88 5.94 -11.77
N ASP A 12 0.77 4.96 -10.86
CA ASP A 12 -0.20 5.01 -9.75
C ASP A 12 0.24 5.97 -8.65
N PHE A 13 1.55 6.07 -8.40
CA PHE A 13 2.13 6.87 -7.33
C PHE A 13 3.41 7.56 -7.81
N THR A 14 3.57 8.81 -7.42
CA THR A 14 4.81 9.55 -7.57
C THR A 14 5.90 9.02 -6.63
N PRO A 15 7.20 9.22 -6.94
CA PRO A 15 8.28 8.88 -6.02
C PRO A 15 8.13 9.55 -4.64
N GLU A 16 7.61 10.78 -4.60
CA GLU A 16 7.35 11.52 -3.37
C GLU A 16 6.27 10.86 -2.52
N GLU A 17 5.18 10.40 -3.14
CA GLU A 17 4.10 9.66 -2.46
C GLU A 17 4.59 8.33 -1.89
N LEU A 18 5.41 7.58 -2.64
CA LEU A 18 5.99 6.33 -2.15
C LEU A 18 6.97 6.58 -0.99
N ALA A 19 7.72 7.68 -1.03
CA ALA A 19 8.60 8.09 0.06
C ALA A 19 7.81 8.51 1.31
N GLU A 20 6.69 9.22 1.16
CA GLU A 20 5.77 9.59 2.24
C GLU A 20 5.16 8.34 2.90
N ALA A 21 4.64 7.41 2.09
CA ALA A 21 4.10 6.13 2.57
C ALA A 21 5.16 5.33 3.35
N ALA A 22 6.38 5.23 2.81
CA ALA A 22 7.48 4.54 3.47
C ALA A 22 7.86 5.21 4.81
N ALA A 23 7.87 6.55 4.87
CA ALA A 23 8.16 7.27 6.10
C ALA A 23 7.12 6.99 7.20
N LEU A 24 5.83 6.99 6.87
CA LEU A 24 4.76 6.67 7.81
C LEU A 24 4.84 5.23 8.32
N ILE A 25 5.15 4.27 7.44
CA ILE A 25 5.34 2.87 7.85
C ILE A 25 6.56 2.73 8.77
N ARG A 26 7.67 3.44 8.51
CA ARG A 26 8.85 3.44 9.39
C ARG A 26 8.53 4.04 10.76
N ASP A 27 7.76 5.11 10.82
CA ASP A 27 7.36 5.74 12.09
C ASP A 27 6.44 4.83 12.91
N ALA A 28 5.45 4.21 12.25
CA ALA A 28 4.52 3.28 12.89
C ALA A 28 5.19 1.96 13.31
N ALA A 29 6.16 1.47 12.54
CA ALA A 29 6.88 0.22 12.79
C ALA A 29 8.41 0.39 12.72
N PRO A 30 9.05 1.04 13.73
CA PRO A 30 10.48 1.37 13.70
C PRO A 30 11.44 0.16 13.64
N SER A 31 10.93 -1.05 13.93
CA SER A 31 11.68 -2.30 13.81
C SER A 31 11.80 -2.82 12.37
N LEU A 32 11.08 -2.22 11.41
CA LEU A 32 11.13 -2.57 10.01
C LEU A 32 12.16 -1.72 9.26
N ASP A 33 12.99 -2.39 8.48
CA ASP A 33 13.75 -1.76 7.42
C ASP A 33 12.84 -1.65 6.19
N VAL A 34 12.38 -0.43 5.90
CA VAL A 34 11.42 -0.16 4.83
C VAL A 34 12.15 0.43 3.64
N ASN A 35 12.11 -0.26 2.50
CA ASN A 35 12.73 0.18 1.25
C ASN A 35 11.64 0.51 0.22
N VAL A 36 11.90 1.48 -0.67
CA VAL A 36 11.03 1.75 -1.82
C VAL A 36 11.73 1.17 -3.04
N LEU A 37 11.03 0.32 -3.79
CA LEU A 37 11.51 -0.21 -5.06
C LEU A 37 10.96 0.65 -6.18
N ASP A 38 11.84 1.46 -6.75
CA ASP A 38 11.55 2.30 -7.90
C ASP A 38 11.66 1.43 -9.17
N HIS A 39 10.54 1.11 -9.80
CA HIS A 39 10.54 0.42 -11.10
C HIS A 39 10.42 1.44 -12.22
N THR A 40 11.40 1.47 -13.12
CA THR A 40 11.30 2.12 -14.44
C THR A 40 10.63 1.23 -15.50
N GLU A 41 9.97 0.14 -15.11
CA GLU A 41 9.41 -0.83 -16.08
C GLU A 41 8.10 -0.36 -16.70
N ASN A 42 8.07 -0.39 -18.03
CA ASN A 42 6.92 -0.09 -18.90
C ASN A 42 5.86 -1.19 -18.83
N GLY A 43 5.25 -1.40 -17.67
CA GLY A 43 4.10 -2.30 -17.51
C GLY A 43 2.79 -1.52 -17.54
N TYR A 44 1.87 -1.88 -18.44
CA TYR A 44 0.47 -1.48 -18.29
C TYR A 44 -0.11 -2.22 -17.09
N GLY A 45 -0.48 -1.49 -16.04
CA GLY A 45 -1.31 -2.03 -14.96
C GLY A 45 -2.63 -2.55 -15.54
N VAL A 46 -2.91 -3.84 -15.34
CA VAL A 46 -4.15 -4.49 -15.81
C VAL A 46 -5.32 -4.15 -14.89
N ASP A 47 -5.05 -3.71 -13.66
CA ASP A 47 -6.06 -3.35 -12.67
C ASP A 47 -6.44 -1.87 -12.80
N ALA A 48 -7.75 -1.59 -12.78
CA ALA A 48 -8.31 -0.24 -12.83
C ALA A 48 -8.09 0.57 -11.51
N GLY A 49 -7.35 0.01 -10.56
CA GLY A 49 -7.08 0.58 -9.25
C GLY A 49 -5.59 0.74 -9.00
N GLU A 50 -5.25 1.70 -8.15
CA GLU A 50 -3.89 1.98 -7.74
C GLU A 50 -3.44 0.98 -6.68
N THR A 51 -2.31 0.32 -6.89
CA THR A 51 -1.90 -0.79 -6.02
C THR A 51 -0.57 -0.50 -5.34
N LEU A 52 -0.50 -0.66 -4.01
CA LEU A 52 0.74 -0.58 -3.24
C LEU A 52 1.08 -1.96 -2.68
N ASP A 53 2.12 -2.58 -3.21
CA ASP A 53 2.61 -3.84 -2.68
C ASP A 53 3.56 -3.60 -1.51
N LEU A 54 3.34 -4.34 -0.43
CA LEU A 54 4.25 -4.49 0.70
C LEU A 54 4.87 -5.89 0.61
N LEU A 55 6.08 -5.98 0.07
CA LEU A 55 6.81 -7.24 -0.10
C LEU A 55 7.59 -7.56 1.17
N VAL A 56 7.24 -8.66 1.85
CA VAL A 56 7.84 -9.04 3.13
C VAL A 56 8.89 -10.13 2.94
N ASN A 57 10.15 -9.82 3.22
CA ASN A 57 11.23 -10.81 3.15
C ASN A 57 11.42 -11.56 4.48
N SER A 58 11.23 -10.88 5.61
CA SER A 58 11.24 -11.48 6.95
C SER A 58 10.63 -10.50 7.95
N ALA A 59 9.46 -10.80 8.50
CA ALA A 59 8.86 -9.97 9.56
C ALA A 59 7.95 -10.78 10.49
N ALA A 60 7.84 -10.35 11.75
CA ALA A 60 6.90 -10.91 12.70
C ALA A 60 5.45 -10.50 12.36
N PRO A 61 4.44 -11.38 12.48
CA PRO A 61 3.05 -11.09 12.11
C PRO A 61 2.47 -9.82 12.76
N ALA A 62 2.78 -9.58 14.04
CA ALA A 62 2.29 -8.40 14.77
C ALA A 62 2.80 -7.08 14.17
N VAL A 63 4.07 -7.05 13.76
CA VAL A 63 4.69 -5.88 13.12
C VAL A 63 4.12 -5.66 11.70
N MET A 64 3.69 -6.73 11.04
CA MET A 64 3.02 -6.65 9.74
C MET A 64 1.63 -6.05 9.81
N GLY A 65 0.86 -6.37 10.86
CA GLY A 65 -0.43 -5.71 11.10
C GLY A 65 -0.30 -4.20 11.21
N VAL A 66 0.73 -3.72 11.93
CA VAL A 66 1.02 -2.28 12.08
C VAL A 66 1.42 -1.63 10.76
N ALA A 67 2.29 -2.29 9.97
CA ALA A 67 2.71 -1.77 8.67
C ALA A 67 1.56 -1.67 7.66
N VAL A 68 0.70 -2.70 7.62
CA VAL A 68 -0.50 -2.68 6.76
C VAL A 68 -1.45 -1.57 7.21
N GLN A 69 -1.67 -1.40 8.51
CA GLN A 69 -2.53 -0.33 9.02
C GLN A 69 -1.98 1.06 8.66
N ALA A 70 -0.67 1.29 8.81
CA ALA A 70 -0.04 2.55 8.43
C ALA A 70 -0.18 2.84 6.92
N ALA A 71 -0.04 1.82 6.07
CA ALA A 71 -0.28 1.95 4.63
C ALA A 71 -1.75 2.31 4.32
N VAL A 72 -2.72 1.67 4.99
CA VAL A 72 -4.14 1.99 4.87
C VAL A 72 -4.44 3.42 5.30
N ASP A 73 -3.90 3.86 6.44
CA ASP A 73 -4.14 5.21 6.96
C ASP A 73 -3.56 6.27 6.04
N TRP A 74 -2.37 6.03 5.46
CA TRP A 74 -1.79 6.90 4.43
C TRP A 74 -2.68 6.98 3.19
N MET A 75 -3.16 5.84 2.66
CA MET A 75 -4.04 5.82 1.49
C MET A 75 -5.33 6.60 1.72
N ARG A 76 -5.96 6.45 2.89
CA ARG A 76 -7.14 7.26 3.26
C ARG A 76 -6.83 8.74 3.30
N GLY A 77 -5.68 9.11 3.88
CA GLY A 77 -5.21 10.48 3.91
C GLY A 77 -5.03 11.05 2.50
N ARG A 78 -4.46 10.26 1.58
CA ARG A 78 -4.29 10.62 0.17
C ARG A 78 -5.62 10.81 -0.54
N LEU A 79 -6.55 9.86 -0.43
CA LEU A 79 -7.90 9.97 -1.03
C LEU A 79 -8.65 11.21 -0.52
N ARG A 80 -8.49 11.55 0.76
CA ARG A 80 -9.03 12.78 1.33
C ARG A 80 -8.43 14.03 0.68
N ARG A 81 -7.10 14.09 0.52
CA ARG A 81 -6.43 15.21 -0.16
C ARG A 81 -6.90 15.35 -1.61
N GLU A 82 -6.97 14.24 -2.35
CA GLU A 82 -7.43 14.24 -3.75
C GLU A 82 -8.87 14.76 -3.86
N ARG A 83 -9.78 14.32 -2.99
CA ARG A 83 -11.16 14.81 -2.93
C ARG A 83 -11.23 16.31 -2.65
N ASP A 84 -10.40 16.79 -1.72
CA ASP A 84 -10.40 18.18 -1.31
C ASP A 84 -9.77 19.10 -2.38
N GLU A 85 -8.77 18.60 -3.13
CA GLU A 85 -8.09 19.31 -4.23
C GLU A 85 -8.86 19.26 -5.56
N HIS A 86 -9.61 18.18 -5.80
CA HIS A 86 -10.38 17.91 -7.02
C HIS A 86 -11.83 17.52 -6.71
N PRO A 87 -12.64 18.40 -6.08
CA PRO A 87 -14.00 18.07 -5.64
C PRO A 87 -14.96 17.68 -6.79
N GLU A 88 -14.64 18.08 -8.02
CA GLU A 88 -15.39 17.75 -9.23
C GLU A 88 -15.09 16.37 -9.82
N LEU A 89 -13.98 15.74 -9.40
CA LEU A 89 -13.60 14.40 -9.84
C LEU A 89 -13.91 13.39 -8.73
N PRO A 90 -14.54 12.24 -9.04
CA PRO A 90 -14.59 11.16 -8.07
C PRO A 90 -13.16 10.71 -7.76
N PRO A 91 -12.81 10.43 -6.49
CA PRO A 91 -11.52 9.87 -6.14
C PRO A 91 -11.26 8.62 -6.99
N ARG A 92 -10.02 8.37 -7.39
CA ARG A 92 -9.68 7.13 -8.11
C ARG A 92 -10.07 5.95 -7.21
N GLN A 93 -11.03 5.15 -7.68
CA GLN A 93 -11.92 4.36 -6.82
C GLN A 93 -11.27 3.27 -5.96
N ARG A 94 -9.99 2.94 -6.12
CA ARG A 94 -9.41 1.75 -5.49
C ARG A 94 -7.94 1.97 -5.22
N THR A 95 -7.58 2.12 -3.95
CA THR A 95 -6.20 1.93 -3.52
C THR A 95 -6.08 0.64 -2.72
N VAL A 96 -5.17 -0.24 -3.11
CA VAL A 96 -5.09 -1.60 -2.57
C VAL A 96 -3.70 -1.85 -1.98
N PRO A 97 -3.53 -1.83 -0.64
CA PRO A 97 -2.34 -2.42 -0.04
C PRO A 97 -2.40 -3.93 -0.22
N VAL A 98 -1.38 -4.50 -0.85
CA VAL A 98 -1.22 -5.95 -0.99
C VAL A 98 0.01 -6.39 -0.23
N LEU A 99 -0.20 -7.16 0.83
CA LEU A 99 0.88 -7.79 1.58
C LEU A 99 1.30 -9.08 0.89
N HIS A 100 2.55 -9.14 0.45
CA HIS A 100 3.14 -10.36 -0.09
C HIS A 100 4.04 -11.04 0.94
N GLY A 101 3.94 -12.36 1.03
CA GLY A 101 4.87 -13.19 1.79
C GLY A 101 6.19 -13.39 1.06
N PRO A 102 7.15 -14.06 1.71
CA PRO A 102 8.52 -14.20 1.21
C PRO A 102 8.63 -14.99 -0.10
N ASN A 103 7.60 -15.77 -0.48
CA ASN A 103 7.57 -16.49 -1.76
C ASN A 103 6.70 -15.78 -2.82
N GLY A 104 6.29 -14.54 -2.56
CA GLY A 104 5.44 -13.75 -3.45
C GLY A 104 3.94 -14.03 -3.32
N GLU A 105 3.52 -14.94 -2.43
CA GLU A 105 2.11 -15.22 -2.16
C GLU A 105 1.41 -14.01 -1.53
N VAL A 106 0.16 -13.75 -1.91
CA VAL A 106 -0.64 -12.69 -1.29
C VAL A 106 -1.13 -13.16 0.08
N LEU A 107 -0.62 -12.55 1.15
CA LEU A 107 -1.01 -12.83 2.53
C LEU A 107 -2.25 -12.02 2.94
N SER A 108 -2.30 -10.77 2.50
CA SER A 108 -3.42 -9.86 2.77
C SER A 108 -3.62 -8.93 1.59
N ARG A 109 -4.88 -8.66 1.28
CA ARG A 109 -5.28 -7.61 0.35
C ARG A 109 -6.32 -6.76 1.05
N VAL A 110 -6.05 -5.47 1.15
CA VAL A 110 -7.00 -4.51 1.71
C VAL A 110 -7.53 -3.65 0.56
N THR A 111 -8.84 -3.47 0.46
CA THR A 111 -9.40 -2.50 -0.49
C THR A 111 -9.81 -1.25 0.28
N VAL A 112 -9.30 -0.10 -0.15
CA VAL A 112 -9.70 1.23 0.33
C VAL A 112 -10.49 1.89 -0.80
N ASP A 113 -11.82 1.91 -0.67
CA ASP A 113 -12.74 2.49 -1.66
C ASP A 113 -12.97 4.00 -1.40
N ASP A 114 -12.85 4.44 -0.15
CA ASP A 114 -13.00 5.84 0.27
C ASP A 114 -12.27 6.12 1.61
N ASP A 115 -12.31 7.37 2.09
CA ASP A 115 -11.61 7.81 3.31
C ASP A 115 -12.39 7.58 4.63
N GLU A 116 -13.61 7.04 4.57
CA GLU A 116 -14.54 6.92 5.71
C GLU A 116 -14.96 5.47 6.01
N THR A 117 -14.98 4.60 5.02
CA THR A 117 -15.46 3.22 5.07
C THR A 117 -14.38 2.30 5.61
N GLU A 118 -14.78 1.30 6.42
CA GLU A 118 -13.86 0.27 6.89
C GLU A 118 -13.23 -0.49 5.72
N PRO A 119 -11.91 -0.75 5.76
CA PRO A 119 -11.23 -1.37 4.64
C PRO A 119 -11.68 -2.82 4.51
N GLN A 120 -11.98 -3.27 3.29
CA GLN A 120 -12.32 -4.66 3.07
C GLN A 120 -11.04 -5.50 3.05
N SER A 121 -10.86 -6.37 4.04
CA SER A 121 -9.69 -7.24 4.14
C SER A 121 -9.99 -8.64 3.58
N LEU A 122 -9.29 -9.03 2.52
CA LEU A 122 -9.19 -10.42 2.09
C LEU A 122 -7.90 -11.00 2.68
N LEU A 123 -8.04 -11.73 3.78
CA LEU A 123 -6.94 -12.49 4.39
C LEU A 123 -6.93 -13.90 3.79
N SER A 124 -5.82 -14.29 3.17
CA SER A 124 -5.61 -15.68 2.73
C SER A 124 -4.52 -16.32 3.57
N PHE A 125 -4.78 -16.50 4.87
CA PHE A 125 -3.98 -17.42 5.67
C PHE A 125 -4.44 -18.84 5.33
N ARG A 126 -3.76 -19.50 4.39
CA ARG A 126 -3.80 -20.97 4.35
C ARG A 126 -2.93 -21.47 5.50
N THR A 127 -3.59 -21.88 6.58
CA THR A 127 -3.04 -22.75 7.63
C THR A 127 -2.57 -24.07 7.04
#